data_AF-A0A526RUS9-F1
#
_entry.id   AF-A0A526RUS9-F1
#
_cell.length_a   1.000
_cell.length_b   1.000
_cell.length_c   1.000
_cell.angle_alpha   90.00
_cell.angle_beta   90.00
_cell.angle_gamma   90.00
#
_symmetry.space_group_name_H-M   'P 1'
#
loop_
_entity.id
_entity.type
_entity.pdbx_description
1 polymer ?
#
loop_
_entity_poly.entity_id
_entity_poly.type
_entity_poly.pdbx_seq_one_letter_code
_entity_poly.pdbx_strand_id
1 'polypeptide(L)' 'MNFLETVPAIRRIDTDRDDLFAIDVVGDVTGADAENLFGLLEAACALHSKIDVLVRLVELGGV' A
#
# COMPACT_ATOMS: atom_id res chain seq x y z
N MET A 1 22.26 -6.42 11.87
CA MET A 1 21.04 -5.66 11.55
C MET A 1 19.86 -6.62 11.55
N ASN A 2 18.92 -6.46 12.47
CA ASN A 2 17.69 -7.26 12.50
C ASN A 2 16.75 -6.71 11.43
N PHE A 3 16.56 -7.45 10.33
CA PHE A 3 15.65 -7.12 9.22
C PHE A 3 14.15 -7.12 9.61
N LEU A 4 13.84 -7.29 10.90
CA LEU A 4 12.49 -7.48 11.44
C LEU A 4 11.92 -6.24 12.14
N GLU A 5 12.65 -5.12 12.20
CA GLU A 5 12.23 -3.90 12.92
C GLU A 5 11.82 -2.75 11.99
N THR A 6 11.90 -2.93 10.66
CA THR A 6 11.44 -1.88 9.74
C THR A 6 9.95 -2.05 9.52
N VAL A 7 9.18 -1.10 10.04
CA VAL A 7 7.76 -0.95 9.74
C VAL A 7 7.57 -0.87 8.22
N PRO A 8 6.68 -1.67 7.62
CA PRO A 8 6.43 -1.60 6.18
C PRO A 8 5.85 -0.23 5.81
N ALA A 9 6.41 0.38 4.77
CA ALA A 9 6.01 1.70 4.27
C ALA A 9 4.60 1.68 3.67
N ILE A 10 4.15 0.52 3.18
CA ILE A 10 2.80 0.31 2.65
C ILE A 10 2.01 -0.59 3.60
N ARG A 11 0.87 -0.12 4.08
CA ARG A 11 -0.02 -0.90 4.97
C ARG A 11 -1.43 -0.93 4.39
N ARG A 12 -2.09 -2.07 4.45
CA ARG A 12 -3.52 -2.16 4.09
C ARG A 12 -4.36 -1.43 5.13
N ILE A 13 -5.38 -0.74 4.66
CA ILE A 13 -6.47 -0.24 5.51
C ILE A 13 -7.60 -1.27 5.39
N ASP A 14 -8.07 -1.80 6.52
CA ASP A 14 -9.22 -2.70 6.54
C ASP A 14 -10.47 -1.95 6.10
N THR A 15 -11.21 -2.56 5.18
CA THR A 15 -12.48 -2.02 4.68
C THR A 15 -13.49 -3.15 4.50
N ASP A 16 -14.77 -2.80 4.50
CA ASP A 16 -15.90 -3.69 4.22
C ASP A 16 -16.29 -3.71 2.73
N ARG A 17 -15.56 -2.99 1.88
CA ARG A 17 -15.74 -2.96 0.41
C ARG A 17 -14.71 -3.84 -0.28
N ASP A 18 -15.18 -4.82 -1.03
CA ASP A 18 -14.34 -5.70 -1.84
C ASP A 18 -13.78 -4.99 -3.08
N ASP A 19 -14.49 -4.00 -3.62
CA ASP A 19 -14.10 -3.16 -4.76
C ASP A 19 -13.25 -1.93 -4.38
N LEU A 20 -12.64 -1.91 -3.18
CA LEU A 20 -11.81 -0.82 -2.69
C LEU A 20 -10.39 -1.29 -2.33
N PHE A 21 -9.41 -0.73 -3.01
CA PHE A 21 -8.00 -0.87 -2.66
C PHE A 21 -7.57 0.28 -1.75
N ALA A 22 -7.58 0.07 -0.44
CA ALA A 22 -7.21 1.08 0.56
C ALA A 22 -5.86 0.79 1.22
N ILE A 23 -4.96 1.80 1.21
CA ILE A 23 -3.62 1.71 1.80
C ILE A 23 -3.20 2.98 2.53
N ASP A 24 -2.36 2.79 3.55
CA ASP A 24 -1.48 3.81 4.10
C ASP A 24 -0.12 3.75 3.41
N VAL A 25 0.42 4.92 3.09
CA VAL A 25 1.82 5.12 2.71
C VAL A 25 2.48 5.93 3.83
N VAL A 26 3.49 5.35 4.45
CA VAL A 26 4.16 5.88 5.65
C VAL A 26 5.66 5.99 5.43
N GLY A 27 6.24 7.14 5.72
CA GLY A 27 7.69 7.36 5.64
C GLY A 27 8.26 7.23 4.23
N ASP A 28 9.50 6.75 4.14
CA ASP A 28 10.22 6.59 2.87
C ASP A 28 9.86 5.29 2.16
N VAL A 29 9.32 5.41 0.95
CA VAL A 29 8.97 4.27 0.10
C VAL A 29 10.21 3.81 -0.66
N THR A 30 10.58 2.54 -0.51
CA THR A 30 11.67 1.94 -1.29
C THR A 30 11.18 1.36 -2.61
N GLY A 31 12.10 1.02 -3.53
CA GLY A 31 11.75 0.31 -4.76
C GLY A 31 11.07 -1.05 -4.51
N ALA A 32 11.46 -1.75 -3.45
CA ALA A 32 10.84 -3.02 -3.06
C ALA A 32 9.41 -2.83 -2.55
N ASP A 33 9.14 -1.74 -1.82
CA ASP A 33 7.78 -1.40 -1.38
C ASP A 33 6.88 -1.09 -2.59
N ALA A 34 7.41 -0.38 -3.59
CA ALA A 34 6.70 -0.08 -4.82
C ALA A 34 6.36 -1.36 -5.61
N GLU A 35 7.29 -2.30 -5.75
CA GLU A 35 7.04 -3.57 -6.43
C GLU A 35 5.96 -4.40 -5.72
N ASN A 36 6.02 -4.49 -4.40
CA ASN A 36 4.97 -5.16 -3.61
C ASN A 36 3.61 -4.47 -3.77
N LEU A 37 3.56 -3.13 -3.76
CA LEU A 37 2.35 -2.37 -3.99
C LEU A 37 1.73 -2.67 -5.37
N PHE A 38 2.56 -2.74 -6.42
CA PHE A 38 2.09 -3.10 -7.75
C PHE A 38 1.50 -4.51 -7.80
N GLY A 39 2.14 -5.49 -7.15
CA GLY A 39 1.60 -6.85 -7.07
C GLY A 39 0.24 -6.89 -6.34
N LEU A 40 0.09 -6.13 -5.26
CA LEU A 40 -1.18 -6.02 -4.53
C LEU A 40 -2.29 -5.36 -5.37
N LEU A 41 -1.95 -4.33 -6.14
CA LEU A 41 -2.89 -3.63 -7.02
C LEU A 41 -3.29 -4.51 -8.22
N GLU A 42 -2.34 -5.19 -8.84
CA GLU A 42 -2.61 -6.11 -9.96
C GLU A 42 -3.57 -7.23 -9.54
N ALA A 43 -3.33 -7.85 -8.37
CA ALA A 43 -4.23 -8.86 -7.82
C ALA A 43 -5.66 -8.32 -7.63
N ALA A 44 -5.80 -7.08 -7.17
CA ALA A 44 -7.11 -6.47 -6.97
C ALA A 44 -7.82 -6.16 -8.32
N CYS A 45 -7.07 -5.67 -9.31
CA CYS A 45 -7.57 -5.46 -10.68
C CYS A 45 -7.93 -6.76 -11.40
N ALA A 46 -7.33 -7.90 -11.03
CA ALA A 46 -7.70 -9.20 -11.56
C ALA A 46 -9.06 -9.69 -11.03
N LEU A 47 -9.44 -9.27 -9.82
CA LEU A 47 -10.71 -9.64 -9.18
C LEU A 47 -11.85 -8.70 -9.57
N HIS A 48 -11.56 -7.43 -9.85
CA HIS A 48 -12.57 -6.41 -10.15
C HIS A 48 -12.21 -5.67 -11.45
N SER A 49 -13.15 -5.62 -12.41
CA SER A 49 -12.97 -4.90 -13.69
C SER A 49 -12.84 -3.38 -13.52
N LYS A 50 -13.29 -2.86 -12.37
CA LYS A 50 -13.12 -1.49 -11.93
C LYS A 50 -12.96 -1.51 -10.42
N ILE A 51 -12.00 -0.74 -9.91
CA ILE A 51 -11.69 -0.68 -8.48
C ILE A 51 -11.49 0.77 -8.06
N ASP A 52 -11.99 1.13 -6.88
CA ASP A 52 -11.69 2.41 -6.24
C ASP A 52 -10.36 2.31 -5.48
N VAL A 53 -9.58 3.38 -5.48
CA VAL A 53 -8.29 3.40 -4.79
C VAL A 53 -8.29 4.52 -3.75
N LEU A 54 -7.99 4.17 -2.50
CA LEU A 54 -7.80 5.12 -1.41
C LEU A 54 -6.35 5.03 -0.93
N VAL A 55 -5.65 6.15 -1.03
CA VAL A 55 -4.29 6.28 -0.52
C VAL A 55 -4.28 7.36 0.57
N ARG A 56 -3.89 6.97 1.77
CA ARG A 56 -3.66 7.91 2.87
C ARG A 56 -2.15 8.05 3.08
N LEU A 57 -1.65 9.27 2.88
CA LEU A 57 -0.25 9.61 3.12
C LEU A 57 -0.11 10.01 4.60
N VAL A 58 0.68 9.27 5.36
CA VAL A 58 0.91 9.51 6.80
C VAL A 58 2.39 9.78 6.99
N GLU A 59 2.73 11.02 7.38
CA GLU A 59 4.13 11.44 7.62
C GLU A 59 5.07 11.09 6.46
N LEU A 60 4.78 11.62 5.27
CA LEU A 60 5.85 11.80 4.29
C LEU A 60 6.77 12.89 4.87
N GLY A 61 7.96 12.50 5.32
CA GLY A 61 9.00 13.41 5.78
C GLY A 61 9.51 14.27 4.62
N GLY A 62 8.66 15.18 4.13
CA GLY A 62 9.03 16.16 3.13
C GLY A 62 9.92 17.23 3.76
N VAL A 63 11.19 17.21 3.37
CA VAL A 63 12.09 18.38 3.41
C VAL A 63 11.92 19.20 2.14
#